data_AF-A0A1E3Q0G5-F1
#
_entry.id   AF-A0A1E3Q0G5-F1
#
_cell.length_a   1.000
_cell.length_b   1.000
_cell.length_c   1.000
_cell.angle_alpha   90.00
_cell.angle_beta   90.00
_cell.angle_gamma   90.00
#
_symmetry.space_group_name_H-M   'P 1'
#
loop_
_entity.id
_entity.type
_entity.pdbx_description
1 polymer ?
#
loop_
_entity_poly.entity_id
_entity_poly.type
_entity_poly.pdbx_seq_one_letter_code
_entity_poly.pdbx_strand_id
1 'polypeptide(L)'
;MGIFSSFKALKISASESDANYVLPTVPDDGCDLVCDTCTSKFPSSLKIDTEDRLWGSVKPWRYHILVATGKTDWAHGLVDEKSSLSVELGAWSPEDRSVGRVIVSNSSLAPPPGYFETTERDSKKTTLLVLPTMIEASGVSSGTAESVANGLMTVKKPTDTVPESIEGATLSHKGHLAVVLICSHRTRDKRCGVAAPLLKKELEINLREHGLLRDATDDRPGGVPVYFVSHVGGHKYAGNVIIYKNTGEGIWMGRVEPKHCKAIVEETILKGRVYPEIMRGVFKSDW
;
A
#
# COMPACT_ATOMS: atom_id res chain seq x y z
N MET A 1 13.75 -19.49 -17.85
CA MET A 1 13.66 -19.73 -16.40
C MET A 1 13.35 -18.39 -15.75
N GLY A 2 12.12 -18.25 -15.25
CA GLY A 2 11.46 -16.95 -15.07
C GLY A 2 11.98 -16.12 -13.91
N ILE A 3 11.86 -14.80 -14.07
CA ILE A 3 12.13 -13.75 -13.08
C ILE A 3 11.57 -14.10 -11.69
N PHE A 4 10.45 -14.84 -11.61
CA PHE A 4 9.84 -15.34 -10.37
C PHE A 4 10.74 -16.25 -9.50
N SER A 5 11.71 -16.97 -10.06
CA SER A 5 12.58 -17.90 -9.31
C SER A 5 13.65 -17.22 -8.45
N SER A 6 13.92 -15.93 -8.67
CA SER A 6 14.92 -15.16 -7.92
C SER A 6 14.37 -14.51 -6.64
N PHE A 7 13.06 -14.56 -6.41
CA PHE A 7 12.40 -13.84 -5.32
C PHE A 7 12.26 -14.70 -4.07
N LYS A 8 12.77 -14.18 -2.95
CA LYS A 8 12.63 -14.83 -1.65
C LYS A 8 11.43 -14.26 -0.89
N ALA A 9 10.58 -15.16 -0.41
CA ALA A 9 9.63 -14.83 0.65
C ALA A 9 10.40 -14.37 1.89
N LEU A 10 9.80 -13.50 2.71
CA LEU A 10 10.43 -13.07 3.96
C LEU A 10 10.63 -14.32 4.84
N LYS A 11 11.83 -14.53 5.40
CA LYS A 11 12.02 -15.57 6.43
C LYS A 11 11.54 -14.99 7.76
N ILE A 12 10.42 -15.53 8.23
CA ILE A 12 9.66 -15.07 9.40
C ILE A 12 9.99 -15.97 10.59
N SER A 13 10.58 -15.43 11.67
CA SER A 13 10.63 -16.14 12.96
C SER A 13 9.61 -15.53 13.91
N ALA A 14 8.61 -16.33 14.32
CA ALA A 14 7.66 -15.93 15.34
C ALA A 14 8.33 -15.94 16.72
N SER A 15 8.24 -14.84 17.48
CA SER A 15 8.51 -14.86 18.92
C SER A 15 7.19 -14.98 19.67
N GLU A 16 7.15 -15.83 20.70
CA GLU A 16 5.95 -16.23 21.46
C GLU A 16 5.18 -15.09 22.17
N SER A 17 5.64 -13.84 22.16
CA SER A 17 5.04 -12.75 22.94
C SER A 17 4.16 -11.76 22.17
N ASP A 18 4.04 -11.85 20.84
CA ASP A 18 3.18 -10.94 20.06
C ASP A 18 2.80 -11.58 18.72
N ALA A 19 1.71 -12.34 18.68
CA ALA A 19 1.32 -13.23 17.58
C ALA A 19 1.15 -12.56 16.19
N ASN A 20 1.20 -11.24 16.09
CA ASN A 20 0.99 -10.50 14.83
C ASN A 20 2.23 -9.74 14.32
N TYR A 21 3.36 -9.81 15.02
CA TYR A 21 4.60 -9.13 14.60
C TYR A 21 5.67 -10.15 14.20
N VAL A 22 6.22 -9.95 13.01
CA VAL A 22 7.17 -10.84 12.36
C VAL A 22 8.58 -10.28 12.49
N LEU A 23 9.50 -11.01 13.13
CA LEU A 23 10.91 -10.61 13.13
C LEU A 23 11.49 -10.79 11.73
N PRO A 24 11.95 -9.71 11.09
CA PRO A 24 12.40 -9.76 9.72
C PRO A 24 13.87 -10.15 9.62
N THR A 25 14.28 -10.72 8.49
CA THR A 25 15.70 -10.92 8.20
C THR A 25 16.35 -9.57 7.89
N VAL A 26 17.38 -9.19 8.64
CA VAL A 26 18.19 -8.02 8.34
C VAL A 26 19.19 -8.33 7.23
N PRO A 27 19.60 -7.35 6.40
CA PRO A 27 20.68 -7.52 5.44
C PRO A 27 22.01 -7.92 6.11
N ASP A 28 22.86 -8.63 5.35
CA ASP A 28 24.19 -9.01 5.78
C ASP A 28 25.10 -7.76 5.94
N ASP A 29 26.21 -7.88 6.69
CA ASP A 29 27.19 -6.80 6.85
C ASP A 29 27.68 -6.30 5.48
N GLY A 30 27.52 -4.99 5.23
CA GLY A 30 27.89 -4.32 3.97
C GLY A 30 26.73 -3.96 3.03
N CYS A 31 25.47 -4.29 3.38
CA CYS A 31 24.29 -3.80 2.67
C CYS A 31 23.74 -2.50 3.30
N ASP A 32 24.33 -1.36 2.90
CA ASP A 32 23.97 -0.06 3.45
C ASP A 32 22.52 0.35 3.15
N LEU A 33 21.83 0.86 4.17
CA LEU A 33 20.50 1.46 4.03
C LEU A 33 20.56 2.77 3.22
N VAL A 34 21.73 3.40 3.13
CA VAL A 34 21.93 4.71 2.51
C VAL A 34 22.57 4.55 1.14
N CYS A 35 21.93 5.11 0.13
CA CYS A 35 22.46 5.23 -1.21
C CYS A 35 23.33 6.49 -1.36
N ASP A 36 24.65 6.32 -1.42
CA ASP A 36 25.61 7.43 -1.56
C ASP A 36 25.55 8.16 -2.92
N THR A 37 25.04 7.49 -3.95
CA THR A 37 24.91 8.06 -5.30
C THR A 37 23.57 8.75 -5.54
N CYS A 38 22.63 8.66 -4.60
CA CYS A 38 21.29 9.23 -4.74
C CYS A 38 21.33 10.75 -4.52
N THR A 39 20.84 11.52 -5.50
CA THR A 39 20.98 12.99 -5.51
C THR A 39 19.80 13.71 -4.85
N SER A 40 18.64 13.07 -4.75
CA SER A 40 17.45 13.64 -4.11
C SER A 40 17.64 13.74 -2.60
N LYS A 41 17.44 14.93 -2.04
CA LYS A 41 17.59 15.21 -0.61
C LYS A 41 16.24 15.38 0.06
N PHE A 42 16.12 14.85 1.28
CA PHE A 42 14.97 15.13 2.14
C PHE A 42 15.08 16.56 2.69
N PRO A 43 14.00 17.38 2.64
CA PRO A 43 14.07 18.76 3.10
C PRO A 43 14.36 18.86 4.61
N SER A 44 15.43 19.54 5.00
CA SER A 44 15.83 19.73 6.41
C SER A 44 14.84 20.54 7.25
N SER A 45 14.00 21.33 6.57
CA SER A 45 12.87 22.06 7.16
C SER A 45 11.72 21.14 7.58
N LEU A 46 11.69 19.89 7.09
CA LEU A 46 10.66 18.92 7.42
C LEU A 46 10.98 18.24 8.75
N LYS A 47 10.40 18.75 9.83
CA LYS A 47 10.59 18.19 11.17
C LYS A 47 9.72 16.95 11.38
N ILE A 48 10.38 15.80 11.42
CA ILE A 48 9.79 14.51 11.78
C ILE A 48 10.40 14.03 13.10
N ASP A 49 9.65 13.20 13.79
CA ASP A 49 10.15 12.48 14.96
C ASP A 49 11.21 11.47 14.50
N THR A 50 12.39 11.54 15.12
CA THR A 50 13.53 10.63 14.87
C THR A 50 13.93 9.82 16.11
N GLU A 51 13.32 10.11 17.27
CA GLU A 51 13.73 9.59 18.58
C GLU A 51 12.86 8.42 19.03
N ASP A 52 11.55 8.44 18.75
CA ASP A 52 10.67 7.39 19.23
C ASP A 52 11.07 6.02 18.65
N ARG A 53 10.80 4.96 19.42
CA ARG A 53 10.87 3.60 18.89
C ARG A 53 9.84 3.42 17.77
N LEU A 54 10.33 3.10 16.58
CA LEU A 54 9.48 2.95 15.40
C LEU A 54 8.84 1.55 15.34
N TRP A 55 9.60 0.49 15.64
CA TRP A 55 9.11 -0.89 15.62
C TRP A 55 7.99 -1.12 16.64
N GLY A 56 6.88 -1.70 16.18
CA GLY A 56 5.68 -1.95 17.00
C GLY A 56 4.77 -0.73 17.14
N SER A 57 5.05 0.38 16.45
CA SER A 57 4.25 1.62 16.52
C SER A 57 2.93 1.57 15.73
N VAL A 58 2.58 0.41 15.16
CA VAL A 58 1.44 0.25 14.25
C VAL A 58 0.65 -1.00 14.57
N LYS A 59 -0.66 -0.86 14.69
CA LYS A 59 -1.54 -2.03 14.76
C LYS A 59 -1.64 -2.66 13.36
N PRO A 60 -1.42 -3.97 13.22
CA PRO A 60 -1.61 -4.66 11.96
C PRO A 60 -3.09 -4.64 11.53
N TRP A 61 -3.33 -4.97 10.28
CA TRP A 61 -4.67 -5.18 9.73
C TRP A 61 -4.62 -6.33 8.72
N ARG A 62 -5.77 -6.96 8.51
CA ARG A 62 -5.92 -8.10 7.61
C ARG A 62 -6.05 -7.68 6.15
N TYR A 63 -6.77 -6.59 5.90
CA TYR A 63 -6.99 -6.07 4.55
C TYR A 63 -6.85 -4.54 4.48
N HIS A 64 -6.32 -4.06 3.36
CA HIS A 64 -6.30 -2.65 3.00
C HIS A 64 -7.04 -2.47 1.68
N ILE A 65 -8.16 -1.75 1.72
CA ILE A 65 -8.95 -1.40 0.54
C ILE A 65 -8.48 -0.04 0.04
N LEU A 66 -8.02 -0.01 -1.22
CA LEU A 66 -7.73 1.23 -1.92
C LEU A 66 -8.91 1.60 -2.80
N VAL A 67 -9.43 2.81 -2.60
CA VAL A 67 -10.44 3.41 -3.47
C VAL A 67 -9.71 4.20 -4.56
N ALA A 68 -9.96 3.88 -5.83
CA ALA A 68 -9.40 4.62 -6.95
C ALA A 68 -10.02 6.02 -7.03
N THR A 69 -9.19 7.05 -6.95
CA THR A 69 -9.67 8.44 -7.07
C THR A 69 -8.91 9.24 -8.11
N GLY A 70 -7.75 8.74 -8.56
CA GLY A 70 -6.82 9.46 -9.43
C GLY A 70 -6.17 10.70 -8.80
N LYS A 71 -6.52 11.04 -7.55
CA LYS A 71 -5.99 12.22 -6.84
C LYS A 71 -4.68 11.89 -6.13
N THR A 72 -3.93 12.94 -5.80
CA THR A 72 -2.69 12.86 -5.00
C THR A 72 -2.83 13.53 -3.63
N ASP A 73 -3.96 14.16 -3.35
CA ASP A 73 -4.34 14.73 -2.06
C ASP A 73 -5.87 14.67 -1.92
N TRP A 74 -6.35 14.74 -0.68
CA TRP A 74 -7.76 14.53 -0.32
C TRP A 74 -8.20 15.49 0.79
N ALA A 75 -9.51 15.63 0.98
CA ALA A 75 -10.09 16.24 2.16
C ALA A 75 -9.59 15.55 3.44
N HIS A 76 -9.67 16.27 4.55
CA HIS A 76 -8.93 15.93 5.77
C HIS A 76 -9.25 14.53 6.33
N GLY A 77 -10.52 14.11 6.32
CA GLY A 77 -10.96 12.75 6.61
C GLY A 77 -11.69 12.11 5.43
N LEU A 78 -11.86 10.78 5.48
CA LEU A 78 -12.61 10.05 4.44
C LEU A 78 -14.07 10.51 4.34
N VAL A 79 -14.70 10.85 5.47
CA VAL A 79 -16.08 11.37 5.54
C VAL A 79 -16.24 12.74 4.89
N ASP A 80 -15.16 13.50 4.74
CA ASP A 80 -15.17 14.82 4.11
C ASP A 80 -15.16 14.71 2.57
N GLU A 81 -14.82 13.54 2.01
CA GLU A 81 -14.86 13.26 0.57
C GLU A 81 -16.27 12.91 0.09
N LYS A 82 -17.24 13.82 0.29
CA LYS A 82 -18.68 13.59 0.02
C LYS A 82 -19.02 12.98 -1.35
N SER A 83 -18.19 13.24 -2.35
CA SER A 83 -18.36 12.73 -3.73
C SER A 83 -17.65 11.40 -4.01
N SER A 84 -17.06 10.75 -3.00
CA SER A 84 -16.30 9.50 -3.09
C SER A 84 -17.02 8.36 -2.38
N LEU A 85 -16.89 7.14 -2.88
CA LEU A 85 -17.34 5.92 -2.19
C LEU A 85 -16.55 5.64 -0.90
N SER A 86 -15.45 6.36 -0.68
CA SER A 86 -14.68 6.25 0.56
C SER A 86 -15.46 6.67 1.81
N VAL A 87 -16.54 7.45 1.66
CA VAL A 87 -17.43 7.80 2.78
C VAL A 87 -18.19 6.58 3.27
N GLU A 88 -18.79 5.82 2.34
CA GLU A 88 -19.53 4.58 2.63
C GLU A 88 -18.59 3.54 3.22
N LEU A 89 -17.50 3.22 2.49
CA LEU A 89 -16.52 2.24 2.95
C LEU A 89 -15.77 2.65 4.23
N GLY A 90 -15.64 3.95 4.49
CA GLY A 90 -15.00 4.46 5.70
C GLY A 90 -15.87 4.33 6.96
N ALA A 91 -17.19 4.23 6.80
CA ALA A 91 -18.14 3.96 7.89
C ALA A 91 -18.46 2.47 8.03
N TRP A 92 -18.25 1.70 6.97
CA TRP A 92 -18.46 0.26 6.92
C TRP A 92 -17.45 -0.52 7.78
N SER A 93 -17.87 -1.70 8.21
CA SER A 93 -17.04 -2.71 8.87
C SER A 93 -17.47 -4.10 8.39
N PRO A 94 -16.55 -5.08 8.27
CA PRO A 94 -16.91 -6.44 7.87
C PRO A 94 -17.99 -7.03 8.78
N GLU A 95 -18.98 -7.69 8.16
CA GLU A 95 -20.04 -8.38 8.91
C GLU A 95 -19.48 -9.57 9.70
N ASP A 96 -18.60 -10.34 9.06
CA ASP A 96 -17.87 -11.42 9.70
C ASP A 96 -16.71 -10.85 10.53
N ARG A 97 -16.87 -10.90 11.86
CA ARG A 97 -15.86 -10.45 12.81
C ARG A 97 -14.56 -11.25 12.74
N SER A 98 -14.57 -12.43 12.12
CA SER A 98 -13.37 -13.26 11.92
C SER A 98 -12.41 -12.68 10.87
N VAL A 99 -12.90 -11.79 9.99
CA VAL A 99 -12.09 -11.07 8.98
C VAL A 99 -10.98 -10.24 9.63
N GLY A 100 -11.16 -9.83 10.88
CA GLY A 100 -10.21 -8.96 11.57
C GLY A 100 -10.25 -7.52 11.05
N ARG A 101 -9.19 -6.76 11.33
CA ARG A 101 -9.17 -5.33 11.05
C ARG A 101 -9.02 -5.05 9.56
N VAL A 102 -9.86 -4.17 9.02
CA VAL A 102 -9.75 -3.63 7.66
C VAL A 102 -9.48 -2.14 7.73
N ILE A 103 -8.66 -1.63 6.81
CA ILE A 103 -8.49 -0.19 6.63
C ILE A 103 -8.84 0.21 5.20
N VAL A 104 -9.32 1.44 5.04
CA VAL A 104 -9.70 2.01 3.75
C VAL A 104 -8.84 3.24 3.50
N SER A 105 -8.39 3.43 2.27
CA SER A 105 -7.70 4.66 1.86
C SER A 105 -8.11 5.08 0.47
N ASN A 106 -8.24 6.38 0.27
CA ASN A 106 -8.25 6.91 -1.09
C ASN A 106 -6.86 6.78 -1.69
N SER A 107 -6.79 6.61 -3.00
CA SER A 107 -5.53 6.38 -3.69
C SER A 107 -5.43 7.10 -5.03
N SER A 108 -4.20 7.28 -5.49
CA SER A 108 -3.91 7.74 -6.84
C SER A 108 -4.04 6.65 -7.91
N LEU A 109 -4.62 5.49 -7.57
CA LEU A 109 -5.02 4.50 -8.56
C LEU A 109 -5.99 5.17 -9.55
N ALA A 110 -5.80 4.91 -10.84
CA ALA A 110 -6.64 5.47 -11.88
C ALA A 110 -8.06 4.89 -11.75
N PRO A 111 -9.08 5.74 -11.63
CA PRO A 111 -10.46 5.28 -11.63
C PRO A 111 -10.89 4.92 -13.06
N PRO A 112 -12.00 4.19 -13.23
CA PRO A 112 -12.48 3.80 -14.56
C PRO A 112 -12.88 5.02 -15.40
N PRO A 113 -12.96 4.87 -16.73
CA PRO A 113 -13.51 5.89 -17.61
C PRO A 113 -14.89 6.36 -17.13
N GLY A 114 -15.17 7.65 -17.25
CA GLY A 114 -16.42 8.26 -16.79
C GLY A 114 -16.44 8.67 -15.31
N TYR A 115 -15.47 8.27 -14.49
CA TYR A 115 -15.44 8.65 -13.06
C TYR A 115 -15.48 10.17 -12.81
N PHE A 116 -14.88 10.95 -13.71
CA PHE A 116 -14.82 12.42 -13.62
C PHE A 116 -15.95 13.13 -14.38
N GLU A 117 -16.86 12.42 -15.04
CA GLU A 117 -17.97 13.01 -15.81
C GLU A 117 -19.10 13.54 -14.92
N THR A 118 -19.18 13.07 -13.67
CA THR A 118 -20.16 13.53 -12.69
C THR A 118 -19.49 13.83 -11.35
N THR A 119 -20.08 14.75 -10.58
CA THR A 119 -19.70 15.01 -9.19
C THR A 119 -20.61 14.30 -8.20
N GLU A 120 -21.73 13.74 -8.66
CA GLU A 120 -22.70 13.04 -7.83
C GLU A 120 -22.18 11.65 -7.45
N ARG A 121 -22.06 11.39 -6.15
CA ARG A 121 -21.51 10.13 -5.63
C ARG A 121 -22.28 8.92 -6.14
N ASP A 122 -23.61 8.97 -6.13
CA ASP A 122 -24.45 7.81 -6.42
C ASP A 122 -24.41 7.41 -7.91
N SER A 123 -24.01 8.35 -8.77
CA SER A 123 -23.80 8.14 -10.20
C SER A 123 -22.35 7.76 -10.56
N LYS A 124 -21.43 7.76 -9.59
CA LYS A 124 -20.02 7.41 -9.82
C LYS A 124 -19.77 5.91 -9.65
N LYS A 125 -18.98 5.38 -10.57
CA LYS A 125 -18.37 4.05 -10.46
C LYS A 125 -16.87 4.18 -10.26
N THR A 126 -16.31 3.43 -9.33
CA THR A 126 -14.86 3.41 -9.08
C THR A 126 -14.31 1.99 -9.07
N THR A 127 -13.01 1.89 -8.84
CA THR A 127 -12.27 0.66 -8.67
C THR A 127 -11.81 0.52 -7.23
N LEU A 128 -11.97 -0.67 -6.67
CA LEU A 128 -11.38 -1.07 -5.40
C LEU A 128 -10.20 -2.01 -5.65
N LEU A 129 -9.06 -1.78 -5.00
CA LEU A 129 -7.96 -2.74 -4.97
C LEU A 129 -7.76 -3.22 -3.53
N VAL A 130 -7.89 -4.52 -3.31
CA VAL A 130 -7.75 -5.14 -1.98
C VAL A 130 -6.37 -5.76 -1.83
N LEU A 131 -5.68 -5.37 -0.76
CA LEU A 131 -4.34 -5.81 -0.41
C LEU A 131 -4.38 -6.60 0.91
N PRO A 132 -3.57 -7.67 1.07
CA PRO A 132 -2.52 -8.12 0.16
C PRO A 132 -2.98 -9.04 -0.99
N THR A 133 -4.29 -9.29 -1.17
CA THR A 133 -4.80 -10.27 -2.16
C THR A 133 -4.59 -9.87 -3.62
N MET A 134 -4.30 -8.61 -3.92
CA MET A 134 -4.08 -8.10 -5.29
C MET A 134 -5.31 -8.26 -6.20
N ILE A 135 -6.51 -8.23 -5.60
CA ILE A 135 -7.77 -8.32 -6.32
C ILE A 135 -8.31 -6.93 -6.55
N GLU A 136 -8.58 -6.64 -7.81
CA GLU A 136 -9.24 -5.43 -8.26
C GLU A 136 -10.72 -5.71 -8.54
N ALA A 137 -11.60 -4.86 -8.03
CA ALA A 137 -13.02 -4.83 -8.36
C ALA A 137 -13.34 -3.52 -9.07
N SER A 138 -13.63 -3.59 -10.37
CA SER A 138 -13.92 -2.43 -11.21
C SER A 138 -15.43 -2.26 -11.39
N GLY A 139 -15.90 -1.01 -11.40
CA GLY A 139 -17.32 -0.70 -11.62
C GLY A 139 -18.16 -0.63 -10.34
N VAL A 140 -17.52 -0.54 -9.16
CA VAL A 140 -18.19 -0.45 -7.87
C VAL A 140 -18.91 0.90 -7.74
N SER A 141 -20.19 0.89 -7.36
CA SER A 141 -21.00 2.10 -7.16
C SER A 141 -21.52 2.21 -5.73
N SER A 142 -22.05 3.39 -5.40
CA SER A 142 -22.80 3.62 -4.16
C SER A 142 -23.90 2.57 -3.99
N GLY A 143 -24.05 2.02 -2.79
CA GLY A 143 -25.02 0.98 -2.47
C GLY A 143 -24.61 -0.46 -2.82
N THR A 144 -23.56 -0.65 -3.62
CA THR A 144 -22.96 -1.98 -3.87
C THR A 144 -21.62 -2.16 -3.16
N ALA A 145 -21.01 -1.07 -2.67
CA ALA A 145 -19.63 -1.06 -2.22
C ALA A 145 -19.42 -1.96 -1.00
N GLU A 146 -20.34 -1.97 -0.04
CA GLU A 146 -20.25 -2.83 1.15
C GLU A 146 -20.36 -4.33 0.79
N SER A 147 -21.32 -4.70 -0.06
CA SER A 147 -21.48 -6.08 -0.54
C SER A 147 -20.26 -6.57 -1.32
N VAL A 148 -19.72 -5.73 -2.21
CA VAL A 148 -18.48 -6.03 -2.94
C VAL A 148 -17.31 -6.18 -1.97
N ALA A 149 -17.19 -5.28 -0.98
CA ALA A 149 -16.13 -5.37 0.02
C ALA A 149 -16.22 -6.65 0.84
N ASN A 150 -17.41 -7.01 1.35
CA ASN A 150 -17.66 -8.27 2.06
C ASN A 150 -17.30 -9.48 1.20
N GLY A 151 -17.71 -9.51 -0.06
CA GLY A 151 -17.38 -10.57 -1.00
C GLY A 151 -15.86 -10.72 -1.21
N LEU A 152 -15.13 -9.60 -1.33
CA LEU A 152 -13.68 -9.60 -1.46
C LEU A 152 -12.95 -10.11 -0.20
N MET A 153 -13.53 -9.94 1.00
CA MET A 153 -12.94 -10.45 2.23
C MET A 153 -12.99 -11.98 2.34
N THR A 154 -13.83 -12.65 1.55
CA THR A 154 -13.87 -14.13 1.47
C THR A 154 -12.59 -14.70 0.85
N VAL A 155 -11.88 -13.89 0.08
CA VAL A 155 -10.63 -14.27 -0.57
C VAL A 155 -9.49 -14.09 0.43
N LYS A 156 -8.86 -15.20 0.83
CA LYS A 156 -7.85 -15.17 1.88
C LYS A 156 -6.47 -14.93 1.30
N LYS A 157 -6.14 -15.50 0.14
CA LYS A 157 -4.82 -15.50 -0.49
C LYS A 157 -4.84 -14.91 -1.90
N PRO A 158 -3.73 -14.34 -2.40
CA PRO A 158 -3.62 -13.85 -3.77
C PRO A 158 -3.86 -14.91 -4.86
N THR A 159 -3.73 -16.18 -4.52
CA THR A 159 -3.91 -17.34 -5.42
C THR A 159 -5.30 -17.95 -5.35
N ASP A 160 -6.15 -17.52 -4.43
CA ASP A 160 -7.51 -18.05 -4.33
C ASP A 160 -8.32 -17.61 -5.55
N THR A 161 -9.21 -18.47 -6.01
CA THR A 161 -10.10 -18.16 -7.14
C THR A 161 -11.15 -17.14 -6.73
N VAL A 162 -11.42 -16.18 -7.61
CA VAL A 162 -12.50 -15.20 -7.47
C VAL A 162 -13.58 -15.41 -8.52
N PRO A 163 -14.86 -15.11 -8.21
CA PRO A 163 -15.89 -15.08 -9.24
C PRO A 163 -15.59 -13.97 -10.25
N GLU A 164 -16.16 -14.05 -11.46
CA GLU A 164 -15.96 -13.01 -12.49
C GLU A 164 -16.51 -11.64 -12.07
N SER A 165 -17.58 -11.64 -11.27
CA SER A 165 -18.19 -10.42 -10.77
C SER A 165 -18.88 -10.61 -9.42
N ILE A 166 -19.02 -9.50 -8.68
CA ILE A 166 -19.83 -9.40 -7.46
C ILE A 166 -20.64 -8.11 -7.57
N GLU A 167 -21.97 -8.18 -7.46
CA GLU A 167 -22.86 -7.01 -7.52
C GLU A 167 -22.60 -6.10 -8.74
N GLY A 168 -22.30 -6.71 -9.89
CA GLY A 168 -22.02 -5.99 -11.14
C GLY A 168 -20.60 -5.39 -11.23
N ALA A 169 -19.77 -5.50 -10.18
CA ALA A 169 -18.36 -5.14 -10.24
C ALA A 169 -17.55 -6.32 -10.81
N THR A 170 -16.74 -6.06 -11.85
CA THR A 170 -15.87 -7.07 -12.46
C THR A 170 -14.63 -7.28 -11.60
N LEU A 171 -14.32 -8.53 -11.26
CA LEU A 171 -13.14 -8.88 -10.47
C LEU A 171 -11.98 -9.32 -11.36
N SER A 172 -10.76 -8.94 -10.98
CA SER A 172 -9.54 -9.42 -11.64
C SER A 172 -8.36 -9.49 -10.69
N HIS A 173 -7.44 -10.45 -10.92
CA HIS A 173 -6.14 -10.48 -10.25
C HIS A 173 -5.15 -9.60 -11.04
N LYS A 174 -4.50 -8.66 -10.36
CA LYS A 174 -3.50 -7.79 -11.02
C LYS A 174 -2.13 -8.43 -11.18
N GLY A 175 -1.87 -9.54 -10.49
CA GLY A 175 -0.63 -10.31 -10.65
C GLY A 175 0.65 -9.54 -10.31
N HIS A 176 0.58 -8.42 -9.59
CA HIS A 176 1.74 -7.64 -9.16
C HIS A 176 2.66 -8.48 -8.25
N LEU A 177 3.97 -8.19 -8.27
CA LEU A 177 4.92 -8.78 -7.33
C LEU A 177 4.78 -8.13 -5.95
N ALA A 178 4.66 -6.81 -5.94
CA ALA A 178 4.36 -6.03 -4.76
C ALA A 178 3.60 -4.77 -5.16
N VAL A 179 2.93 -4.12 -4.21
CA VAL A 179 2.31 -2.81 -4.37
C VAL A 179 2.89 -1.88 -3.32
N VAL A 180 3.42 -0.73 -3.75
CA VAL A 180 4.00 0.28 -2.86
C VAL A 180 3.02 1.44 -2.69
N LEU A 181 2.71 1.77 -1.44
CA LEU A 181 1.83 2.87 -1.06
C LEU A 181 2.62 3.92 -0.30
N ILE A 182 2.43 5.19 -0.66
CA ILE A 182 3.09 6.32 -0.02
C ILE A 182 2.03 7.30 0.47
N CYS A 183 2.03 7.62 1.76
CA CYS A 183 1.10 8.60 2.29
C CYS A 183 1.44 10.00 1.77
N SER A 184 0.57 10.59 0.94
CA SER A 184 0.77 11.92 0.33
C SER A 184 -0.17 13.01 0.86
N HIS A 185 -1.00 12.68 1.85
CA HIS A 185 -2.12 13.49 2.33
C HIS A 185 -1.67 14.83 2.95
N ARG A 186 -1.43 15.83 2.10
CA ARG A 186 -0.89 17.15 2.43
C ARG A 186 -1.89 17.95 3.25
N THR A 187 -3.16 17.87 2.89
CA THR A 187 -4.26 18.53 3.63
C THR A 187 -4.35 18.04 5.08
N ARG A 188 -3.99 16.78 5.33
CA ARG A 188 -3.90 16.22 6.69
C ARG A 188 -2.59 16.56 7.38
N ASP A 189 -1.46 16.43 6.68
CA ASP A 189 -0.14 16.81 7.19
C ASP A 189 0.81 17.18 6.05
N LYS A 190 1.34 18.41 6.11
CA LYS A 190 2.29 18.95 5.12
C LYS A 190 3.51 18.05 4.91
N ARG A 191 3.98 17.35 5.96
CA ARG A 191 5.17 16.51 5.89
C ARG A 191 4.97 15.31 4.97
N CYS A 192 3.82 14.66 5.04
CA CYS A 192 3.46 13.60 4.10
C CYS A 192 3.37 14.14 2.66
N GLY A 193 2.72 15.30 2.48
CA GLY A 193 2.58 15.94 1.17
C GLY A 193 3.90 16.36 0.50
N VAL A 194 4.90 16.75 1.30
CA VAL A 194 6.24 17.12 0.79
C VAL A 194 7.11 15.88 0.55
N ALA A 195 7.07 14.89 1.44
CA ALA A 195 7.89 13.69 1.34
C ALA A 195 7.48 12.80 0.16
N ALA A 196 6.17 12.60 -0.04
CA ALA A 196 5.67 11.55 -0.92
C ALA A 196 6.14 11.66 -2.39
N PRO A 197 6.12 12.85 -3.05
CA PRO A 197 6.61 12.96 -4.43
C PRO A 197 8.10 12.65 -4.59
N LEU A 198 8.92 13.00 -3.59
CA LEU A 198 10.35 12.71 -3.59
C LEU A 198 10.59 11.20 -3.50
N LEU A 199 9.87 10.53 -2.60
CA LEU A 199 9.95 9.08 -2.43
C LEU A 199 9.46 8.33 -3.66
N LYS A 200 8.32 8.76 -4.23
CA LYS A 200 7.78 8.14 -5.44
C LYS A 200 8.78 8.21 -6.59
N LYS A 201 9.36 9.39 -6.84
CA LYS A 201 10.36 9.58 -7.89
C LYS A 201 11.54 8.62 -7.73
N GLU A 202 12.16 8.56 -6.55
CA GLU A 202 13.32 7.69 -6.32
C GLU A 202 12.98 6.20 -6.38
N LEU A 203 11.83 5.79 -5.82
CA LEU A 203 11.36 4.41 -5.93
C LEU A 203 11.13 4.02 -7.40
N GLU A 204 10.49 4.87 -8.20
CA GLU A 204 10.24 4.60 -9.62
C GLU A 204 11.53 4.53 -10.44
N ILE A 205 12.55 5.34 -10.13
CA ILE A 205 13.88 5.25 -10.75
C ILE A 205 14.49 3.87 -10.48
N ASN A 206 14.59 3.49 -9.20
CA ASN A 206 15.22 2.22 -8.80
C ASN A 206 14.42 0.99 -9.30
N LEU A 207 13.08 1.06 -9.32
CA LEU A 207 12.22 0.02 -9.88
C LEU A 207 12.39 -0.11 -11.40
N ARG A 208 12.58 1.01 -12.11
CA ARG A 208 12.79 1.00 -13.57
C ARG A 208 14.13 0.38 -13.93
N GLU A 209 15.19 0.66 -13.18
CA GLU A 209 16.52 0.04 -13.36
C GLU A 209 16.47 -1.49 -13.27
N HIS A 210 15.55 -2.02 -12.45
CA HIS A 210 15.31 -3.45 -12.30
C HIS A 210 14.24 -4.02 -13.24
N GLY A 211 13.64 -3.20 -14.13
CA GLY A 211 12.54 -3.61 -15.02
C GLY A 211 11.23 -3.94 -14.29
N LEU A 212 11.09 -3.51 -13.03
CA LEU A 212 9.98 -3.85 -12.15
C LEU A 212 8.87 -2.80 -12.13
N LEU A 213 9.14 -1.55 -12.53
CA LEU A 213 8.11 -0.51 -12.49
C LEU A 213 6.86 -0.92 -13.29
N ARG A 214 5.68 -0.70 -12.71
CA ARG A 214 4.38 -0.72 -13.39
C ARG A 214 3.73 0.64 -13.21
N ASP A 215 3.80 1.47 -14.24
CA ASP A 215 3.08 2.74 -14.25
C ASP A 215 1.60 2.53 -14.64
N ALA A 216 0.82 3.62 -14.70
CA ALA A 216 -0.61 3.56 -14.97
C ALA A 216 -0.97 3.02 -16.36
N THR A 217 0.01 2.87 -17.26
CA THR A 217 -0.17 2.39 -18.64
C THR A 217 0.45 1.01 -18.87
N ASP A 218 1.03 0.40 -17.84
CA ASP A 218 1.75 -0.86 -17.93
C ASP A 218 0.99 -2.01 -17.26
N ASP A 219 0.22 -2.73 -18.07
CA ASP A 219 -0.56 -3.90 -17.63
C ASP A 219 0.21 -5.22 -17.66
N ARG A 220 1.55 -5.19 -17.82
CA ARG A 220 2.35 -6.43 -17.81
C ARG A 220 2.23 -7.12 -16.45
N PRO A 221 2.13 -8.46 -16.43
CA PRO A 221 2.09 -9.20 -15.17
C PRO A 221 3.37 -8.99 -14.35
N GLY A 222 3.25 -9.17 -13.04
CA GLY A 222 4.34 -8.92 -12.11
C GLY A 222 4.59 -7.43 -11.89
N GLY A 223 5.86 -7.11 -11.57
CA GLY A 223 6.29 -5.74 -11.30
C GLY A 223 5.64 -5.11 -10.07
N VAL A 224 5.82 -3.80 -9.94
CA VAL A 224 5.51 -3.02 -8.75
C VAL A 224 4.95 -1.65 -9.14
N PRO A 225 3.63 -1.42 -8.93
CA PRO A 225 3.09 -0.07 -8.98
C PRO A 225 3.34 0.70 -7.69
N VAL A 226 3.43 2.03 -7.83
CA VAL A 226 3.65 2.97 -6.73
C VAL A 226 2.49 3.97 -6.66
N TYR A 227 1.64 3.82 -5.65
CA TYR A 227 0.47 4.68 -5.45
C TYR A 227 0.66 5.65 -4.29
N PHE A 228 0.08 6.83 -4.46
CA PHE A 228 -0.19 7.69 -3.32
C PHE A 228 -1.46 7.23 -2.62
N VAL A 229 -1.49 7.39 -1.29
CA VAL A 229 -2.67 7.10 -0.47
C VAL A 229 -2.97 8.20 0.54
N SER A 230 -4.24 8.29 0.93
CA SER A 230 -4.69 9.14 2.03
C SER A 230 -4.06 8.73 3.36
N HIS A 231 -4.30 9.50 4.41
CA HIS A 231 -3.66 9.31 5.70
C HIS A 231 -3.82 7.89 6.26
N VAL A 232 -2.70 7.18 6.43
CA VAL A 232 -2.61 5.85 7.06
C VAL A 232 -2.26 5.90 8.54
N GLY A 233 -2.02 7.09 9.10
CA GLY A 233 -1.58 7.28 10.48
C GLY A 233 -0.06 7.43 10.65
N GLY A 234 0.36 8.07 11.75
CA GLY A 234 1.78 8.26 12.08
C GLY A 234 2.49 9.33 11.24
N HIS A 235 1.81 10.45 10.96
CA HIS A 235 2.43 11.59 10.24
C HIS A 235 3.64 12.19 10.97
N LYS A 236 3.81 11.89 12.27
CA LYS A 236 5.01 12.31 13.02
C LYS A 236 6.27 11.62 12.50
N TYR A 237 6.12 10.44 11.89
CA TYR A 237 7.16 9.67 11.22
C TYR A 237 7.07 9.81 9.69
N ALA A 238 6.82 11.02 9.17
CA ALA A 238 6.58 11.22 7.73
C ALA A 238 7.67 10.60 6.83
N GLY A 239 7.29 10.28 5.61
CA GLY A 239 7.93 9.21 4.84
C GLY A 239 7.30 7.85 5.18
N ASN A 240 5.97 7.83 5.29
CA ASN A 240 5.21 6.59 5.51
C ASN A 240 5.08 5.84 4.19
N VAL A 241 5.67 4.64 4.14
CA VAL A 241 5.64 3.73 2.99
C VAL A 241 5.10 2.39 3.45
N ILE A 242 4.12 1.84 2.74
CA ILE A 242 3.59 0.49 2.99
C ILE A 242 3.83 -0.34 1.74
N ILE A 243 4.41 -1.52 1.89
CA ILE A 243 4.65 -2.46 0.79
C ILE A 243 3.84 -3.72 1.07
N TYR A 244 2.96 -4.07 0.14
CA TYR A 244 2.29 -5.37 0.13
C TYR A 244 2.96 -6.27 -0.88
N LYS A 245 3.42 -7.44 -0.45
CA LYS A 245 3.94 -8.47 -1.35
C LYS A 245 2.82 -9.43 -1.75
N ASN A 246 2.93 -10.02 -2.93
CA ASN A 246 2.03 -11.10 -3.37
C ASN A 246 2.20 -12.42 -2.58
N THR A 247 3.15 -12.45 -1.65
CA THR A 247 3.35 -13.51 -0.66
C THR A 247 2.59 -13.24 0.66
N GLY A 248 1.84 -12.12 0.75
CA GLY A 248 0.93 -11.80 1.85
C GLY A 248 1.46 -10.89 2.94
N GLU A 249 2.73 -10.53 2.89
CA GLU A 249 3.33 -9.64 3.87
C GLU A 249 2.94 -8.19 3.58
N GLY A 250 2.51 -7.48 4.62
CA GLY A 250 2.45 -6.04 4.70
C GLY A 250 3.65 -5.52 5.49
N ILE A 251 4.43 -4.63 4.87
CA ILE A 251 5.64 -4.05 5.44
C ILE A 251 5.40 -2.55 5.56
N TRP A 252 5.31 -2.05 6.78
CA TRP A 252 5.06 -0.62 7.03
C TRP A 252 6.31 0.06 7.57
N MET A 253 6.78 1.06 6.82
CA MET A 253 7.92 1.90 7.13
C MET A 253 7.50 3.33 7.47
N GLY A 254 8.32 4.00 8.28
CA GLY A 254 8.26 5.43 8.56
C GLY A 254 9.66 6.03 8.45
N ARG A 255 9.76 7.37 8.48
CA ARG A 255 11.05 8.07 8.34
C ARG A 255 11.79 7.70 7.04
N VAL A 256 11.06 7.27 6.01
CA VAL A 256 11.67 6.94 4.72
C VAL A 256 12.12 8.23 4.04
N GLU A 257 13.37 8.23 3.60
CA GLU A 257 14.01 9.29 2.84
C GLU A 257 14.39 8.76 1.45
N PRO A 258 14.58 9.64 0.45
CA PRO A 258 15.11 9.30 -0.87
C PRO A 258 16.31 8.33 -0.86
N LYS A 259 17.25 8.52 0.07
CA LYS A 259 18.46 7.70 0.19
C LYS A 259 18.18 6.23 0.54
N HIS A 260 17.01 5.92 1.09
CA HIS A 260 16.59 4.56 1.45
C HIS A 260 15.95 3.82 0.28
N CYS A 261 15.50 4.52 -0.77
CA CYS A 261 14.67 3.94 -1.84
C CYS A 261 15.38 2.80 -2.61
N LYS A 262 16.68 2.93 -2.85
CA LYS A 262 17.49 1.88 -3.48
C LYS A 262 17.48 0.59 -2.65
N ALA A 263 17.84 0.70 -1.37
CA ALA A 263 17.85 -0.42 -0.44
C ALA A 263 16.45 -1.05 -0.29
N ILE A 264 15.38 -0.25 -0.25
CA ILE A 264 14.00 -0.75 -0.21
C ILE A 264 13.70 -1.63 -1.43
N VAL A 265 14.11 -1.23 -2.63
CA VAL A 265 13.91 -2.04 -3.84
C VAL A 265 14.76 -3.31 -3.80
N GLU A 266 16.07 -3.17 -3.56
CA GLU A 266 17.03 -4.27 -3.67
C GLU A 266 16.91 -5.30 -2.54
N GLU A 267 16.60 -4.86 -1.33
CA GLU A 267 16.61 -5.68 -0.13
C GLU A 267 15.21 -6.08 0.28
N THR A 268 14.28 -5.12 0.35
CA THR A 268 12.93 -5.41 0.83
C THR A 268 12.05 -6.03 -0.23
N ILE A 269 11.92 -5.40 -1.40
CA ILE A 269 11.04 -5.89 -2.46
C ILE A 269 11.60 -7.18 -3.06
N LEU A 270 12.86 -7.19 -3.50
CA LEU A 270 13.47 -8.33 -4.18
C LEU A 270 13.82 -9.49 -3.23
N LYS A 271 14.46 -9.20 -2.10
CA LYS A 271 15.06 -10.23 -1.22
C LYS A 271 14.25 -10.52 0.04
N GLY A 272 13.24 -9.69 0.35
CA GLY A 272 12.45 -9.85 1.57
C GLY A 272 13.25 -9.58 2.85
N ARG A 273 14.23 -8.69 2.79
CA ARG A 273 15.02 -8.24 3.96
C ARG A 273 14.63 -6.83 4.35
N VAL A 274 14.71 -6.51 5.63
CA VAL A 274 14.27 -5.20 6.11
C VAL A 274 15.24 -4.55 7.07
N TYR A 275 15.09 -3.24 7.21
CA TYR A 275 15.91 -2.37 8.04
C TYR A 275 15.11 -1.89 9.26
N PRO A 276 15.39 -2.42 10.47
CA PRO A 276 14.64 -2.08 11.69
C PRO A 276 14.55 -0.57 11.97
N GLU A 277 15.54 0.21 11.53
CA GLU A 277 15.69 1.65 11.73
C GLU A 277 14.53 2.46 11.14
N ILE A 278 13.95 1.98 10.03
CA ILE A 278 12.84 2.62 9.32
C ILE A 278 11.55 1.80 9.38
N MET A 279 11.52 0.72 10.16
CA MET A 279 10.37 -0.19 10.25
C MET A 279 9.40 0.18 11.37
N ARG A 280 8.13 0.29 11.01
CA ARG A 280 7.02 0.44 11.96
C ARG A 280 6.43 -0.91 12.36
N GLY A 281 6.29 -1.82 11.40
CA GLY A 281 5.83 -3.18 11.64
C GLY A 281 5.80 -4.00 10.36
N VAL A 282 5.97 -5.31 10.53
CA VAL A 282 5.76 -6.31 9.49
C VAL A 282 4.67 -7.24 9.97
N PHE A 283 3.64 -7.41 9.15
CA PHE A 283 2.51 -8.27 9.44
C PHE A 283 2.22 -9.14 8.23
N LYS A 284 1.68 -10.33 8.49
CA LYS A 284 1.19 -11.22 7.45
C LYS A 284 -0.31 -11.34 7.61
N SER A 285 -1.03 -11.40 6.51
CA SER A 285 -2.39 -11.91 6.55
C SER A 285 -2.33 -13.36 7.03
N ASP A 286 -2.82 -13.64 8.23
CA ASP A 286 -3.03 -15.01 8.67
C ASP A 286 -4.02 -15.69 7.72
N TRP A 287 -3.63 -16.87 7.23
CA TRP A 287 -4.42 -17.70 6.30
C TRP A 287 -4.83 -19.00 6.96
#